data_AF-A6U8R8-F1
#
_entry.id   AF-A6U8R8-F1
#
_cell.length_a   1.000
_cell.length_b   1.000
_cell.length_c   1.000
_cell.angle_alpha   90.00
_cell.angle_beta   90.00
_cell.angle_gamma   90.00
#
_symmetry.space_group_name_H-M   'P 1'
#
loop_
_entity.id
_entity.type
_entity.pdbx_description
1 polymer ?
#
loop_
_entity_poly.entity_id
_entity_poly.type
_entity_poly.pdbx_seq_one_letter_code
_entity_poly.pdbx_strand_id
1 'polypeptide(L)'
;MALFEDKERTRRSPRRAGESCYDFYDSSGRNPYVVYRDLVNGWIGEFPAAEQLDLISRMNNRNDAQYEQALAEIVTYIALRRLGHEVEIHPACPHPTNRPDFLVKDQTGATLAYLEVTSFGQDVRIVARDNREAAIYNGLETVELPPGWLLGYEVRQHGQTAPSVNKLKSDVAQWARNECGDDPRVAPRRIFTAQDWEFELTLLGGFDKNKSYERKIGAAMQGLRSVSPHLDLRVSLENKARKYGIQDTPYLIMVADCKGSIPIGDHVEDALIDGLFGSPSVRFRRLADGSMETYDDRTADGFWGRYGDPRNTNVSAVALLPEPNLWKLRDDRWRPIIAYNPFARNQLSRDVMPFPGFGPLHGSEEYGRIEGSLLADLVGLPAEWPPEDD
;
A
#
# COMPACT_ATOMS: atom_id res chain seq x y z
N MET A 1 -15.22 10.77 19.72
CA MET A 1 -14.44 11.84 19.04
C MET A 1 -14.33 11.42 17.58
N ALA A 2 -14.45 12.33 16.61
CA ALA A 2 -14.38 11.97 15.20
C ALA A 2 -12.98 12.25 14.63
N LEU A 3 -12.53 11.45 13.66
CA LEU A 3 -11.30 11.75 12.91
C LEU A 3 -11.52 12.97 12.03
N PHE A 4 -12.64 12.98 11.31
CA PHE A 4 -13.05 14.10 10.49
C PHE A 4 -14.23 14.82 11.13
N GLU A 5 -14.05 16.10 11.44
CA GLU A 5 -15.11 16.91 12.03
C GLU A 5 -16.23 17.19 11.02
N ASP A 6 -17.44 17.39 11.53
CA ASP A 6 -18.54 17.89 10.73
C ASP A 6 -18.33 19.39 10.47
N LYS A 7 -17.95 19.72 9.23
CA LYS A 7 -17.66 21.08 8.78
C LYS A 7 -17.83 21.19 7.27
N GLU A 8 -18.20 22.39 6.84
CA GLU A 8 -18.27 22.73 5.42
C GLU A 8 -16.87 22.69 4.78
N ARG A 9 -16.78 22.06 3.61
CA ARG A 9 -15.55 21.89 2.84
C ARG A 9 -15.84 22.25 1.38
N THR A 10 -15.12 23.23 0.84
CA THR A 10 -15.35 23.76 -0.52
C THR A 10 -14.24 23.42 -1.50
N ARG A 11 -13.14 22.79 -1.06
CA ARG A 11 -12.01 22.46 -1.93
C ARG A 11 -12.40 21.42 -2.99
N ARG A 12 -12.20 21.77 -4.26
CA ARG A 12 -12.37 20.86 -5.41
C ARG A 12 -11.05 20.45 -6.08
N SER A 13 -9.95 21.14 -5.76
CA SER A 13 -8.63 20.87 -6.34
C SER A 13 -8.07 19.51 -5.91
N PRO A 14 -7.27 18.84 -6.77
CA PRO A 14 -6.66 17.55 -6.44
C PRO A 14 -5.67 17.65 -5.27
N ARG A 15 -5.26 16.48 -4.76
CA ARG A 15 -4.19 16.38 -3.75
C ARG A 15 -2.90 16.95 -4.32
N ARG A 16 -2.21 17.78 -3.53
CA ARG A 16 -0.89 18.31 -3.91
C ARG A 16 0.19 17.25 -3.68
N ALA A 17 1.32 17.33 -4.39
CA ALA A 17 2.42 16.41 -4.12
C ALA A 17 2.91 16.59 -2.68
N GLY A 18 3.13 15.49 -1.94
CA GLY A 18 3.58 15.56 -0.53
C GLY A 18 2.56 16.13 0.46
N GLU A 19 1.32 16.42 0.04
CA GLU A 19 0.22 16.68 0.97
C GLU A 19 -0.24 15.36 1.60
N SER A 20 -0.38 15.33 2.92
CA SER A 20 -0.79 14.10 3.61
C SER A 20 -2.20 13.67 3.20
N CYS A 21 -2.44 12.36 3.20
CA CYS A 21 -3.76 11.76 2.98
C CYS A 21 -4.80 12.39 3.90
N TYR A 22 -4.50 12.52 5.19
CA TYR A 22 -5.40 13.17 6.15
C TYR A 22 -5.73 14.61 5.76
N ASP A 23 -4.72 15.48 5.55
CA ASP A 23 -4.96 16.90 5.24
C ASP A 23 -5.82 17.05 3.97
N PHE A 24 -5.58 16.20 2.97
CA PHE A 24 -6.35 16.22 1.74
C PHE A 24 -7.78 15.71 1.94
N TYR A 25 -7.96 14.56 2.58
CA TYR A 25 -9.29 13.98 2.82
C TYR A 25 -10.12 14.86 3.75
N ASP A 26 -9.51 15.51 4.75
CA ASP A 26 -10.17 16.45 5.64
C ASP A 26 -10.48 17.79 4.98
N SER A 27 -9.77 18.22 3.94
CA SER A 27 -10.06 19.50 3.28
C SER A 27 -10.94 19.38 2.04
N SER A 28 -10.95 18.22 1.37
CA SER A 28 -11.67 18.00 0.13
C SER A 28 -13.18 18.07 0.32
N GLY A 29 -13.86 18.92 -0.46
CA GLY A 29 -15.31 18.98 -0.50
C GLY A 29 -15.95 17.97 -1.46
N ARG A 30 -15.15 17.30 -2.31
CA ARG A 30 -15.65 16.42 -3.39
C ARG A 30 -16.43 15.23 -2.80
N ASN A 31 -17.51 14.84 -3.48
CA ASN A 31 -18.46 13.82 -3.01
C ASN A 31 -17.81 12.49 -2.58
N PRO A 32 -16.84 11.92 -3.33
CA PRO A 32 -16.18 10.66 -2.92
C PRO A 32 -15.53 10.74 -1.54
N TYR A 33 -15.00 11.91 -1.17
CA TYR A 33 -14.38 12.12 0.14
C TYR A 33 -15.39 12.38 1.24
N VAL A 34 -16.61 12.85 0.93
CA VAL A 34 -17.71 12.88 1.91
C VAL A 34 -18.03 11.45 2.35
N VAL A 35 -18.31 10.58 1.38
CA VAL A 35 -18.63 9.17 1.63
C VAL A 35 -17.49 8.45 2.36
N TYR A 36 -16.25 8.68 1.94
CA TYR A 36 -15.07 8.13 2.61
C TYR A 36 -14.97 8.55 4.08
N ARG A 37 -15.16 9.83 4.39
CA ARG A 37 -15.08 10.33 5.77
C ARG A 37 -16.17 9.74 6.65
N ASP A 38 -17.39 9.62 6.12
CA ASP A 38 -18.53 9.04 6.83
C ASP A 38 -18.28 7.56 7.15
N LEU A 39 -17.77 6.79 6.19
CA LEU A 39 -17.38 5.39 6.39
C LEU A 39 -16.30 5.26 7.46
N VAL A 40 -15.20 5.99 7.33
CA VAL A 40 -14.06 5.87 8.25
C VAL A 40 -14.42 6.34 9.66
N ASN A 41 -15.14 7.46 9.81
CA ASN A 41 -15.65 7.89 11.12
C ASN A 41 -16.61 6.86 11.72
N GLY A 42 -17.50 6.28 10.89
CA GLY A 42 -18.43 5.23 11.30
C GLY A 42 -17.69 4.00 11.84
N TRP A 43 -16.70 3.51 11.11
CA TRP A 43 -15.87 2.37 11.51
C TRP A 43 -15.06 2.65 12.79
N ILE A 44 -14.44 3.83 12.91
CA ILE A 44 -13.76 4.24 14.16
C ILE A 44 -14.76 4.25 15.32
N GLY A 45 -16.00 4.70 15.09
CA GLY A 45 -17.06 4.69 16.09
C GLY A 45 -17.42 3.31 16.65
N GLU A 46 -17.09 2.22 15.94
CA GLU A 46 -17.32 0.84 16.39
C GLU A 46 -16.24 0.32 17.34
N PHE A 47 -15.07 0.98 17.41
CA PHE A 47 -14.03 0.63 18.36
C PHE A 47 -14.41 1.07 19.78
N PRO A 48 -13.88 0.40 20.82
CA PRO A 48 -13.97 0.90 22.19
C PRO A 48 -13.39 2.33 22.32
N ALA A 49 -14.02 3.17 23.14
CA ALA A 49 -13.66 4.59 23.25
C ALA A 49 -12.18 4.85 23.61
N ALA A 50 -11.55 3.94 24.36
CA ALA A 50 -10.13 4.02 24.71
C ALA A 50 -9.20 3.88 23.48
N GLU A 51 -9.59 3.06 22.50
CA GLU A 51 -8.80 2.78 21.29
C GLU A 51 -9.01 3.85 20.21
N GLN A 52 -10.19 4.49 20.18
CA GLN A 52 -10.52 5.52 19.20
C GLN A 52 -9.53 6.70 19.24
N LEU A 53 -9.09 7.11 20.42
CA LEU A 53 -8.18 8.26 20.57
C LEU A 53 -6.81 8.00 19.95
N ASP A 54 -6.26 6.80 20.13
CA ASP A 54 -4.98 6.40 19.54
C ASP A 54 -5.08 6.34 18.01
N LEU A 55 -6.11 5.68 17.48
CA LEU A 55 -6.37 5.59 16.04
C LEU A 55 -6.47 6.98 15.39
N ILE A 56 -7.27 7.87 15.99
CA ILE A 56 -7.43 9.25 15.49
C ILE A 56 -6.10 10.00 15.51
N SER A 57 -5.32 9.86 16.60
CA SER A 57 -4.02 10.49 16.74
C SER A 57 -3.05 10.04 15.65
N ARG A 58 -2.96 8.72 15.39
CA ARG A 58 -2.10 8.15 14.34
C ARG A 58 -2.53 8.58 12.94
N MET A 59 -3.82 8.68 12.68
CA MET A 59 -4.33 9.11 11.38
C MET A 59 -4.19 10.63 11.15
N ASN A 60 -4.17 11.45 12.20
CA ASN A 60 -4.09 12.92 12.09
C ASN A 60 -2.65 13.48 12.18
N ASN A 61 -1.62 12.65 12.19
CA ASN A 61 -0.25 13.14 12.43
C ASN A 61 0.54 13.53 11.17
N ARG A 62 -0.14 13.68 10.02
CA ARG A 62 0.46 14.02 8.72
C ARG A 62 1.50 13.01 8.21
N ASN A 63 1.43 11.75 8.66
CA ASN A 63 2.24 10.65 8.17
C ASN A 63 1.36 9.63 7.44
N ASP A 64 1.45 9.59 6.10
CA ASP A 64 0.64 8.70 5.27
C ASP A 64 0.84 7.21 5.61
N ALA A 65 2.04 6.81 6.04
CA ALA A 65 2.31 5.43 6.46
C ALA A 65 1.52 5.05 7.70
N GLN A 66 1.45 5.96 8.68
CA GLN A 66 0.69 5.73 9.91
C GLN A 66 -0.80 5.81 9.65
N TYR A 67 -1.23 6.70 8.75
CA TYR A 67 -2.61 6.76 8.27
C TYR A 67 -3.04 5.42 7.66
N GLU A 68 -2.25 4.90 6.71
CA GLU A 68 -2.52 3.65 5.99
C GLU A 68 -2.43 2.43 6.91
N GLN A 69 -1.46 2.38 7.82
CA GLN A 69 -1.32 1.32 8.81
C GLN A 69 -2.53 1.29 9.77
N ALA A 70 -2.94 2.45 10.31
CA ALA A 70 -4.12 2.54 11.17
C ALA A 70 -5.39 2.16 10.40
N LEU A 71 -5.49 2.54 9.12
CA LEU A 71 -6.61 2.16 8.28
C LEU A 71 -6.65 0.65 8.01
N ALA A 72 -5.50 0.02 7.80
CA ALA A 72 -5.39 -1.44 7.68
C ALA A 72 -5.87 -2.16 8.95
N GLU A 73 -5.53 -1.64 10.13
CA GLU A 73 -6.03 -2.15 11.42
C GLU A 73 -7.54 -2.00 11.53
N ILE A 74 -8.08 -0.81 11.18
CA ILE A 74 -9.52 -0.52 11.20
C ILE A 74 -10.28 -1.49 10.29
N VAL A 75 -9.90 -1.62 9.01
CA VAL A 75 -10.64 -2.50 8.08
C VAL A 75 -10.55 -3.96 8.47
N THR A 76 -9.43 -4.39 9.06
CA THR A 76 -9.26 -5.77 9.55
C THR A 76 -10.20 -6.04 10.72
N TYR A 77 -10.26 -5.12 11.69
CA TYR A 77 -11.19 -5.21 12.82
C TYR A 77 -12.65 -5.26 12.34
N ILE A 78 -13.05 -4.34 11.45
CA ILE A 78 -14.41 -4.28 10.94
C ILE A 78 -14.76 -5.57 10.18
N ALA A 79 -13.87 -6.08 9.32
CA ALA A 79 -14.09 -7.34 8.62
C ALA A 79 -14.34 -8.50 9.59
N LEU A 80 -13.51 -8.64 10.64
CA LEU A 80 -13.70 -9.66 11.68
C LEU A 80 -15.05 -9.52 12.40
N ARG A 81 -15.42 -8.30 12.80
CA ARG A 81 -16.70 -8.03 13.48
C ARG A 81 -17.90 -8.33 12.58
N ARG A 82 -17.80 -8.01 11.29
CA ARG A 82 -18.85 -8.25 10.29
C ARG A 82 -18.99 -9.73 9.92
N LEU A 83 -17.91 -10.51 10.04
CA LEU A 83 -17.94 -11.98 9.99
C LEU A 83 -18.58 -12.62 11.26
N GLY A 84 -18.97 -11.81 12.25
CA GLY A 84 -19.65 -12.26 13.46
C GLY A 84 -18.72 -12.69 14.59
N HIS A 85 -17.41 -12.41 14.48
CA HIS A 85 -16.44 -12.73 15.51
C HIS A 85 -16.48 -11.75 16.68
N GLU A 86 -16.16 -12.26 17.88
CA GLU A 86 -15.75 -11.41 18.99
C GLU A 86 -14.27 -11.08 18.85
N VAL A 87 -13.91 -9.80 19.02
CA VAL A 87 -12.55 -9.32 18.79
C VAL A 87 -12.07 -8.56 20.04
N GLU A 88 -11.07 -9.12 20.71
CA GLU A 88 -10.35 -8.45 21.79
C GLU A 88 -9.15 -7.70 21.20
N ILE A 89 -9.02 -6.42 21.54
CA ILE A 89 -7.95 -5.53 21.04
C ILE A 89 -6.80 -5.51 22.05
N HIS A 90 -5.58 -5.59 21.54
CA HIS A 90 -4.34 -5.66 22.34
C HIS A 90 -4.38 -6.73 23.45
N PRO A 91 -4.79 -7.97 23.12
CA PRO A 91 -5.01 -9.04 24.09
C PRO A 91 -3.71 -9.47 24.77
N ALA A 92 -3.83 -10.00 25.99
CA ALA A 92 -2.72 -10.70 26.62
C ALA A 92 -2.23 -11.86 25.73
N CYS A 93 -0.92 -12.06 25.69
CA CYS A 93 -0.29 -13.14 24.95
C CYS A 93 0.89 -13.71 25.76
N PRO A 94 1.53 -14.80 25.32
CA PRO A 94 2.65 -15.40 26.04
C PRO A 94 3.82 -14.45 26.31
N HIS A 95 4.00 -13.40 25.50
CA HIS A 95 5.01 -12.38 25.74
C HIS A 95 4.59 -11.42 26.88
N PRO A 96 5.51 -11.04 27.79
CA PRO A 96 5.15 -10.25 28.98
C PRO A 96 4.61 -8.85 28.67
N THR A 97 5.21 -8.15 27.70
CA THR A 97 4.88 -6.74 27.39
C THR A 97 4.25 -6.52 26.02
N ASN A 98 4.83 -7.09 24.97
CA ASN A 98 4.27 -7.03 23.62
C ASN A 98 2.88 -7.67 23.56
N ARG A 99 2.00 -7.09 22.74
CA ARG A 99 0.64 -7.56 22.48
C ARG A 99 0.44 -7.61 20.96
N PRO A 100 -0.16 -8.67 20.40
CA PRO A 100 -0.66 -8.63 19.04
C PRO A 100 -1.82 -7.63 18.95
N ASP A 101 -2.24 -7.26 17.75
CA ASP A 101 -3.33 -6.29 17.59
C ASP A 101 -4.67 -6.87 18.03
N PHE A 102 -4.98 -8.12 17.66
CA PHE A 102 -6.27 -8.74 17.96
C PHE A 102 -6.18 -10.19 18.44
N LEU A 103 -7.17 -10.59 19.24
CA LEU A 103 -7.54 -11.99 19.51
C LEU A 103 -8.97 -12.20 19.03
N VAL A 104 -9.13 -13.12 18.08
CA VAL A 104 -10.41 -13.48 17.49
C VAL A 104 -11.00 -14.65 18.26
N LYS A 105 -12.26 -14.52 18.67
CA LYS A 105 -13.02 -15.54 19.38
C LYS A 105 -14.34 -15.82 18.66
N ASP A 106 -14.83 -17.05 18.80
CA ASP A 106 -16.18 -17.38 18.38
C ASP A 106 -17.24 -16.82 19.34
N GLN A 107 -18.52 -17.04 19.03
CA GLN A 107 -19.64 -16.56 19.84
C GLN A 107 -19.74 -17.23 21.22
N THR A 108 -19.01 -18.32 21.45
CA THR A 108 -18.93 -18.99 22.77
C THR A 108 -17.79 -18.44 23.62
N GLY A 109 -16.95 -17.56 23.06
CA GLY A 109 -15.75 -17.02 23.68
C GLY A 109 -14.51 -17.90 23.49
N ALA A 110 -14.58 -18.96 22.67
CA ALA A 110 -13.43 -19.81 22.39
C ALA A 110 -12.46 -19.09 21.44
N THR A 111 -11.17 -19.14 21.77
CA THR A 111 -10.12 -18.54 20.95
C THR A 111 -10.00 -19.25 19.60
N LEU A 112 -10.13 -18.48 18.52
CA LEU A 112 -9.94 -18.94 17.15
C LEU A 112 -8.52 -18.64 16.63
N ALA A 113 -8.05 -17.40 16.83
CA ALA A 113 -6.72 -16.99 16.37
C ALA A 113 -6.23 -15.70 17.03
N TYR A 114 -4.91 -15.57 17.16
CA TYR A 114 -4.29 -14.24 17.29
C TYR A 114 -4.09 -13.63 15.90
N LEU A 115 -4.23 -12.32 15.78
CA LEU A 115 -4.00 -11.56 14.55
C LEU A 115 -3.08 -10.37 14.82
N GLU A 116 -2.06 -10.23 13.97
CA GLU A 116 -1.23 -9.02 13.89
C GLU A 116 -1.46 -8.32 12.55
N VAL A 117 -1.62 -7.01 12.55
CA VAL A 117 -1.59 -6.16 11.37
C VAL A 117 -0.27 -5.41 11.33
N THR A 118 0.47 -5.53 10.24
CA THR A 118 1.74 -4.84 10.06
C THR A 118 1.88 -4.34 8.64
N SER A 119 2.98 -3.67 8.31
CA SER A 119 3.23 -3.12 6.99
C SER A 119 4.67 -3.32 6.56
N PHE A 120 4.96 -3.03 5.28
CA PHE A 120 6.34 -2.86 4.84
C PHE A 120 6.94 -1.63 5.51
N GLY A 121 7.88 -1.82 6.44
CA GLY A 121 8.51 -0.71 7.17
C GLY A 121 9.15 0.30 6.21
N GLN A 122 8.75 1.57 6.26
CA GLN A 122 9.25 2.62 5.36
C GLN A 122 10.77 2.81 5.48
N ASP A 123 11.48 2.91 4.36
CA ASP A 123 12.86 3.41 4.40
C ASP A 123 12.77 4.93 4.62
N VAL A 124 13.15 5.38 5.83
CA VAL A 124 13.15 6.79 6.24
C VAL A 124 13.87 7.68 5.21
N ARG A 125 14.89 7.15 4.51
CA ARG A 125 15.61 7.89 3.47
C ARG A 125 14.77 8.15 2.23
N ILE A 126 13.89 7.20 1.88
CA ILE A 126 12.96 7.32 0.75
C ILE A 126 11.91 8.39 1.06
N VAL A 127 11.31 8.36 2.26
CA VAL A 127 10.32 9.37 2.69
C VAL A 127 10.92 10.78 2.66
N ALA A 128 12.12 10.94 3.22
CA ALA A 128 12.82 12.23 3.22
C ALA A 128 13.17 12.70 1.79
N ARG A 129 13.54 11.79 0.89
CA ARG A 129 13.78 12.10 -0.53
C ARG A 129 12.50 12.55 -1.22
N ASP A 130 11.42 11.79 -1.10
CA ASP A 130 10.15 12.06 -1.78
C ASP A 130 9.53 13.38 -1.29
N ASN A 131 9.67 13.71 0.00
CA ASN A 131 9.26 15.02 0.53
C ASN A 131 10.06 16.20 -0.06
N ARG A 132 11.37 16.02 -0.28
CA ARG A 132 12.21 17.05 -0.94
C ARG A 132 11.84 17.21 -2.41
N GLU A 133 11.57 16.11 -3.10
CA GLU A 133 11.10 16.13 -4.49
C GLU A 133 9.72 16.80 -4.62
N ALA A 134 8.80 16.51 -3.69
CA ALA A 134 7.47 17.12 -3.67
C ALA A 134 7.53 18.65 -3.58
N ALA A 135 8.51 19.23 -2.87
CA ALA A 135 8.70 20.68 -2.84
C ALA A 135 9.04 21.26 -4.22
N ILE A 136 9.87 20.56 -5.00
CA ILE A 136 10.22 20.95 -6.38
C ILE A 136 9.00 20.83 -7.27
N TYR A 137 8.34 19.67 -7.23
CA TYR A 137 7.15 19.37 -8.02
C TYR A 137 6.04 20.41 -7.79
N ASN A 138 5.71 20.69 -6.52
CA ASN A 138 4.70 21.70 -6.16
C ASN A 138 5.09 23.11 -6.57
N GLY A 139 6.37 23.47 -6.49
CA GLY A 139 6.82 24.78 -6.98
C GLY A 139 6.64 24.90 -8.50
N LEU A 140 6.94 23.84 -9.25
CA LEU A 140 6.73 23.78 -10.69
C LEU A 140 5.24 23.83 -11.08
N GLU A 141 4.34 23.23 -10.29
CA GLU A 141 2.88 23.37 -10.46
C GLU A 141 2.38 24.82 -10.37
N THR A 142 3.18 25.74 -9.83
CA THR A 142 2.83 27.16 -9.70
C THR A 142 3.58 28.07 -10.68
N VAL A 143 4.19 27.49 -11.72
CA VAL A 143 4.88 28.25 -12.79
C VAL A 143 3.87 28.81 -13.77
N GLU A 144 4.09 30.05 -14.21
CA GLU A 144 3.36 30.62 -15.34
C GLU A 144 3.87 30.02 -16.65
N LEU A 145 3.02 29.22 -17.29
CA LEU A 145 3.26 28.66 -18.62
C LEU A 145 2.40 29.39 -19.66
N PRO A 146 2.88 29.50 -20.91
CA PRO A 146 2.05 29.94 -22.03
C PRO A 146 0.77 29.08 -22.16
N PRO A 147 -0.38 29.67 -22.58
CA PRO A 147 -1.62 28.92 -22.77
C PRO A 147 -1.47 27.75 -23.76
N GLY A 148 -2.14 26.63 -23.49
CA GLY A 148 -2.07 25.42 -24.32
C GLY A 148 -0.82 24.55 -24.13
N TRP A 149 0.00 24.84 -23.11
CA TRP A 149 1.21 24.08 -22.78
C TRP A 149 1.21 23.56 -21.34
N LEU A 150 1.74 22.35 -21.16
CA LEU A 150 1.99 21.69 -19.87
C LEU A 150 3.43 21.16 -19.81
N LEU A 151 3.88 20.79 -18.62
CA LEU A 151 5.20 20.19 -18.37
C LEU A 151 5.12 18.67 -18.29
N GLY A 152 6.06 18.00 -18.94
CA GLY A 152 6.54 16.67 -18.57
C GLY A 152 7.63 16.78 -17.51
N TYR A 153 7.62 15.96 -16.48
CA TYR A 153 8.57 15.99 -15.36
C TYR A 153 9.23 14.62 -15.18
N GLU A 154 10.57 14.57 -15.22
CA GLU A 154 11.37 13.37 -14.95
C GLU A 154 12.58 13.73 -14.08
N VAL A 155 12.79 13.03 -12.97
CA VAL A 155 13.98 13.21 -12.14
C VAL A 155 15.14 12.38 -12.68
N ARG A 156 16.26 13.04 -12.97
CA ARG A 156 17.52 12.41 -13.40
C ARG A 156 18.42 12.09 -12.21
N GLN A 157 18.45 12.99 -11.23
CA GLN A 157 19.22 12.83 -10.00
C GLN A 157 18.48 13.42 -8.80
N HIS A 158 18.36 12.65 -7.72
CA HIS A 158 17.81 13.13 -6.45
C HIS A 158 18.90 13.79 -5.59
N GLY A 159 18.58 14.96 -5.05
CA GLY A 159 19.43 15.67 -4.11
C GLY A 159 19.20 15.29 -2.64
N GLN A 160 20.17 15.67 -1.80
CA GLN A 160 20.19 15.51 -0.36
C GLN A 160 19.65 16.74 0.39
N THR A 161 19.39 17.87 -0.27
CA THR A 161 18.78 19.06 0.36
C THR A 161 17.52 19.50 -0.37
N ALA A 162 16.59 20.17 0.32
CA ALA A 162 15.44 20.79 -0.33
C ALA A 162 15.91 22.06 -1.08
N PRO A 163 15.79 22.15 -2.41
CA PRO A 163 16.32 23.29 -3.15
C PRO A 163 15.40 24.51 -3.04
N SER A 164 15.96 25.71 -3.25
CA SER A 164 15.18 26.92 -3.40
C SER A 164 14.45 26.92 -4.74
N VAL A 165 13.12 26.78 -4.70
CA VAL A 165 12.31 26.57 -5.91
C VAL A 165 12.03 27.87 -6.68
N ASN A 166 12.21 29.05 -6.07
CA ASN A 166 11.86 30.34 -6.71
C ASN A 166 12.71 30.66 -7.95
N LYS A 167 14.02 30.41 -7.86
CA LYS A 167 14.91 30.61 -9.01
C LYS A 167 14.54 29.65 -10.13
N LEU A 168 14.33 28.38 -9.78
CA LEU A 168 13.91 27.36 -10.73
C LEU A 168 12.62 27.75 -11.44
N LYS A 169 11.59 28.19 -10.71
CA LYS A 169 10.33 28.65 -11.30
C LYS A 169 10.54 29.75 -12.35
N SER A 170 11.41 30.71 -12.04
CA SER A 170 11.70 31.84 -12.92
C SER A 170 12.42 31.38 -14.19
N ASP A 171 13.41 30.50 -14.04
CA ASP A 171 14.18 29.94 -15.15
C ASP A 171 13.29 29.07 -16.07
N VAL A 172 12.39 28.27 -15.48
CA VAL A 172 11.43 27.45 -16.24
C VAL A 172 10.41 28.33 -16.96
N ALA A 173 9.88 29.37 -16.30
CA ALA A 173 8.94 30.30 -16.94
C ALA A 173 9.59 31.03 -18.13
N GLN A 174 10.85 31.45 -18.00
CA GLN A 174 11.59 32.09 -19.08
C GLN A 174 11.87 31.12 -20.23
N TRP A 175 12.30 29.90 -19.91
CA TRP A 175 12.50 28.85 -20.90
C TRP A 175 11.22 28.53 -21.67
N ALA A 176 10.10 28.32 -20.96
CA ALA A 176 8.80 28.07 -21.59
C ALA A 176 8.40 29.21 -22.53
N ARG A 177 8.54 30.48 -22.12
CA ARG A 177 8.24 31.63 -22.98
C ARG A 177 9.07 31.68 -24.27
N ASN A 178 10.31 31.21 -24.23
CA ASN A 178 11.22 31.26 -25.37
C ASN A 178 11.05 30.08 -26.32
N GLU A 179 10.74 28.89 -25.79
CA GLU A 179 10.73 27.65 -26.56
C GLU A 179 9.33 27.15 -26.95
N CYS A 180 8.27 27.66 -26.31
CA CYS A 180 6.89 27.37 -26.72
C CYS A 180 6.67 27.90 -28.15
N GLY A 181 6.63 26.98 -29.11
CA GLY A 181 6.27 27.28 -30.50
C GLY A 181 4.77 27.14 -30.77
N ASP A 182 4.41 27.06 -32.04
CA ASP A 182 3.03 26.81 -32.47
C ASP A 182 2.73 25.36 -32.86
N ASP A 183 3.76 24.54 -33.09
CA ASP A 183 3.60 23.13 -33.47
C ASP A 183 3.56 22.23 -32.24
N PRO A 184 2.41 21.61 -31.92
CA PRO A 184 2.23 20.78 -30.73
C PRO A 184 3.00 19.45 -30.79
N ARG A 185 3.57 19.07 -31.95
CA ARG A 185 4.38 17.86 -32.11
C ARG A 185 5.83 18.06 -31.68
N VAL A 186 6.26 19.32 -31.56
CA VAL A 186 7.59 19.65 -31.06
C VAL A 186 7.50 19.73 -29.55
N ALA A 187 8.23 18.84 -28.87
CA ALA A 187 8.27 18.78 -27.41
C ALA A 187 9.68 19.13 -26.91
N PRO A 188 10.04 20.43 -26.81
CA PRO A 188 11.33 20.85 -26.31
C PRO A 188 11.63 20.23 -24.96
N ARG A 189 12.85 19.72 -24.79
CA ARG A 189 13.32 19.13 -23.54
C ARG A 189 14.52 19.90 -23.03
N ARG A 190 14.59 20.08 -21.72
CA ARG A 190 15.75 20.71 -21.08
C ARG A 190 16.00 20.13 -19.71
N ILE A 191 17.27 19.89 -19.43
CA ILE A 191 17.73 19.53 -18.09
C ILE A 191 17.89 20.81 -17.28
N PHE A 192 17.29 20.80 -16.09
CA PHE A 192 17.41 21.83 -15.09
C PHE A 192 18.14 21.28 -13.87
N THR A 193 18.95 22.13 -13.27
CA THR A 193 19.66 21.83 -12.02
C THR A 193 19.19 22.77 -10.93
N ALA A 194 18.93 22.21 -9.75
CA ALA A 194 18.59 22.97 -8.56
C ALA A 194 19.39 22.42 -7.38
N GLN A 195 20.53 23.07 -7.09
CA GLN A 195 21.54 22.55 -6.16
C GLN A 195 22.07 21.19 -6.64
N ASP A 196 21.83 20.12 -5.88
CA ASP A 196 22.25 18.75 -6.16
C ASP A 196 21.15 17.90 -6.82
N TRP A 197 20.02 18.52 -7.18
CA TRP A 197 18.96 17.93 -7.99
C TRP A 197 19.21 18.16 -9.47
N GLU A 198 18.91 17.14 -10.27
CA GLU A 198 18.84 17.22 -11.72
C GLU A 198 17.51 16.61 -12.19
N PHE A 199 16.79 17.33 -13.03
CA PHE A 199 15.53 16.87 -13.60
C PHE A 199 15.39 17.38 -15.02
N GLU A 200 14.74 16.57 -15.84
CA GLU A 200 14.39 16.90 -17.21
C GLU A 200 12.95 17.38 -17.25
N LEU A 201 12.75 18.55 -17.85
CA LEU A 201 11.43 19.05 -18.18
C LEU A 201 11.20 18.96 -19.67
N THR A 202 9.98 18.56 -20.05
CA THR A 202 9.51 18.57 -21.42
C THR A 202 8.35 19.56 -21.55
N LEU A 203 8.34 20.41 -22.56
CA LEU A 203 7.14 21.22 -22.89
C LEU A 203 6.22 20.38 -23.77
N LEU A 204 5.00 20.13 -23.28
CA LEU A 204 3.97 19.35 -23.95
C LEU A 204 2.91 20.31 -24.51
N GLY A 205 2.88 20.45 -25.83
CA GLY A 205 1.90 21.25 -26.55
C GLY A 205 0.67 20.44 -27.00
N GLY A 206 -0.30 21.12 -27.59
CA GLY A 206 -1.51 20.50 -28.16
C GLY A 206 -2.74 20.56 -27.25
N PHE A 207 -2.63 21.29 -26.14
CA PHE A 207 -3.74 21.58 -25.24
C PHE A 207 -4.49 22.86 -25.69
N ASP A 208 -5.67 23.09 -25.13
CA ASP A 208 -6.54 24.21 -25.50
C ASP A 208 -5.86 25.56 -25.18
N LYS A 209 -5.53 26.33 -26.23
CA LYS A 209 -4.86 27.63 -26.12
C LYS A 209 -5.71 28.70 -25.44
N ASN A 210 -7.02 28.48 -25.30
CA ASN A 210 -7.93 29.41 -24.62
C ASN A 210 -8.13 29.08 -23.14
N LYS A 211 -7.57 27.96 -22.65
CA LYS A 211 -7.69 27.53 -21.26
C LYS A 211 -6.36 27.69 -20.52
N SER A 212 -6.44 28.31 -19.35
CA SER A 212 -5.39 28.21 -18.35
C SER A 212 -5.66 26.97 -17.50
N TYR A 213 -4.72 26.04 -17.46
CA TYR A 213 -4.81 24.84 -16.63
C TYR A 213 -4.34 25.16 -15.22
N GLU A 214 -5.11 24.78 -14.19
CA GLU A 214 -4.66 24.89 -12.79
C GLU A 214 -3.46 24.00 -12.51
N ARG A 215 -3.42 22.79 -13.11
CA ARG A 215 -2.22 21.94 -13.16
C ARG A 215 -1.27 22.42 -14.25
N LYS A 216 0.01 22.44 -13.97
CA LYS A 216 1.09 22.75 -14.92
C LYS A 216 1.88 21.53 -15.33
N ILE A 217 1.84 20.43 -14.58
CA ILE A 217 2.49 19.17 -14.97
C ILE A 217 1.45 18.22 -15.58
N GLY A 218 1.61 17.92 -16.87
CA GLY A 218 0.74 17.06 -17.69
C GLY A 218 1.12 15.57 -17.63
N ALA A 219 2.41 15.28 -17.45
CA ALA A 219 2.93 13.92 -17.29
C ALA A 219 4.12 13.93 -16.34
N ALA A 220 4.22 12.94 -15.46
CA ALA A 220 5.36 12.77 -14.57
C ALA A 220 5.85 11.32 -14.64
N MET A 221 7.13 11.12 -14.94
CA MET A 221 7.79 9.82 -14.80
C MET A 221 8.63 9.86 -13.52
N GLN A 222 8.10 9.24 -12.47
CA GLN A 222 8.88 8.96 -11.27
C GLN A 222 9.80 7.78 -11.61
N GLY A 223 11.09 7.93 -11.34
CA GLY A 223 12.13 6.98 -11.75
C GLY A 223 11.84 5.53 -11.34
N LEU A 224 12.42 4.57 -12.07
CA LEU A 224 12.30 3.14 -11.77
C LEU A 224 12.67 2.86 -10.30
N ARG A 225 11.67 2.59 -9.46
CA ARG A 225 11.90 1.98 -8.15
C ARG A 225 12.22 0.50 -8.40
N SER A 226 13.44 0.09 -8.13
CA SER A 226 13.75 -1.33 -7.94
C SER A 226 13.21 -1.72 -6.57
N VAL A 227 11.97 -2.19 -6.52
CA VAL A 227 11.33 -2.74 -5.33
C VAL A 227 11.34 -4.27 -5.44
N SER A 228 11.67 -4.93 -4.34
CA SER A 228 11.60 -6.39 -4.20
C SER A 228 10.56 -6.71 -3.12
N PRO A 229 9.26 -6.73 -3.45
CA PRO A 229 8.18 -6.80 -2.45
C PRO A 229 8.25 -8.06 -1.58
N HIS A 230 8.70 -9.17 -2.16
CA HIS A 230 8.89 -10.44 -1.43
C HIS A 230 10.00 -10.37 -0.37
N LEU A 231 11.00 -9.49 -0.50
CA LEU A 231 12.01 -9.25 0.54
C LEU A 231 11.44 -8.39 1.68
N ASP A 232 10.74 -7.32 1.34
CA ASP A 232 10.06 -6.45 2.30
C ASP A 232 9.02 -7.23 3.12
N LEU A 233 8.26 -8.11 2.47
CA LEU A 233 7.33 -9.03 3.12
C LEU A 233 8.04 -9.94 4.11
N ARG A 234 9.12 -10.62 3.69
CA ARG A 234 9.89 -11.52 4.57
C ARG A 234 10.41 -10.80 5.82
N VAL A 235 11.01 -9.63 5.66
CA VAL A 235 11.51 -8.84 6.79
C VAL A 235 10.37 -8.49 7.76
N SER A 236 9.21 -8.06 7.24
CA SER A 236 8.06 -7.75 8.08
C SER A 236 7.56 -8.99 8.85
N LEU A 237 7.48 -10.13 8.18
CA LEU A 237 7.06 -11.39 8.79
C LEU A 237 8.06 -11.89 9.84
N GLU A 238 9.37 -11.88 9.56
CA GLU A 238 10.42 -12.30 10.50
C GLU A 238 10.39 -11.51 11.81
N ASN A 239 10.14 -10.19 11.71
CA ASN A 239 10.00 -9.32 12.87
C ASN A 239 8.79 -9.64 13.75
N LYS A 240 7.73 -10.25 13.19
CA LYS A 240 6.46 -10.51 13.88
C LYS A 240 6.24 -11.96 14.25
N ALA A 241 6.86 -12.90 13.53
CA ALA A 241 6.66 -14.34 13.67
C ALA A 241 6.86 -14.84 15.10
N ARG A 242 7.88 -14.33 15.79
CA ARG A 242 8.28 -14.78 17.13
C ARG A 242 8.08 -13.72 18.22
N LYS A 243 7.64 -12.52 17.85
CA LYS A 243 7.54 -11.35 18.74
C LYS A 243 6.67 -11.60 19.97
N TYR A 244 5.62 -12.41 19.82
CA TYR A 244 4.59 -12.62 20.85
C TYR A 244 4.68 -13.96 21.58
N GLY A 245 5.61 -14.84 21.18
CA GLY A 245 5.72 -16.17 21.78
C GLY A 245 4.52 -17.09 21.56
N ILE A 246 3.64 -16.79 20.60
CA ILE A 246 2.47 -17.62 20.26
C ILE A 246 2.95 -18.93 19.62
N GLN A 247 2.56 -20.08 20.19
CA GLN A 247 3.00 -21.42 19.76
C GLN A 247 1.86 -22.43 19.58
N ASP A 248 0.80 -22.32 20.38
CA ASP A 248 -0.24 -23.35 20.53
C ASP A 248 -1.63 -22.85 20.11
N THR A 249 -1.67 -21.73 19.40
CA THR A 249 -2.91 -21.09 18.92
C THR A 249 -2.69 -20.66 17.48
N PRO A 250 -3.71 -20.72 16.61
CA PRO A 250 -3.57 -20.18 15.26
C PRO A 250 -3.14 -18.70 15.30
N TYR A 251 -2.23 -18.34 14.40
CA TYR A 251 -1.67 -17.00 14.32
C TYR A 251 -1.65 -16.51 12.88
N LEU A 252 -2.41 -15.44 12.62
CA LEU A 252 -2.48 -14.77 11.33
C LEU A 252 -1.69 -13.46 11.37
N ILE A 253 -0.86 -13.22 10.35
CA ILE A 253 -0.22 -11.93 10.14
C ILE A 253 -0.81 -11.31 8.87
N MET A 254 -1.49 -10.18 9.00
CA MET A 254 -1.92 -9.31 7.89
C MET A 254 -0.81 -8.30 7.63
N VAL A 255 -0.34 -8.22 6.38
CA VAL A 255 0.70 -7.26 5.96
C VAL A 255 0.09 -6.28 4.96
N ALA A 256 0.16 -4.98 5.24
CA ALA A 256 -0.29 -3.92 4.36
C ALA A 256 0.89 -3.30 3.58
N ASP A 257 0.71 -3.07 2.28
CA ASP A 257 1.67 -2.34 1.46
C ASP A 257 1.48 -0.82 1.58
N CYS A 258 1.98 -0.24 2.67
CA CYS A 258 1.98 1.22 2.87
C CYS A 258 3.14 1.93 2.14
N LYS A 259 3.83 1.26 1.21
CA LYS A 259 4.92 1.85 0.38
C LYS A 259 4.51 2.01 -1.08
N GLY A 260 3.46 1.33 -1.51
CA GLY A 260 3.17 1.11 -2.93
C GLY A 260 4.31 0.35 -3.61
N SER A 261 4.91 -0.62 -2.90
CA SER A 261 6.04 -1.41 -3.39
C SER A 261 5.61 -2.51 -4.36
N ILE A 262 4.38 -3.03 -4.24
CA ILE A 262 3.90 -4.14 -5.07
C ILE A 262 3.43 -3.62 -6.43
N PRO A 263 4.01 -4.14 -7.54
CA PRO A 263 3.52 -3.84 -8.88
C PRO A 263 2.08 -4.34 -9.09
N ILE A 264 1.38 -3.74 -10.05
CA ILE A 264 -0.06 -3.96 -10.29
C ILE A 264 -0.35 -5.38 -10.83
N GLY A 265 -1.37 -6.08 -10.31
CA GLY A 265 -1.91 -7.32 -10.93
C GLY A 265 -1.37 -8.63 -10.34
N ASP A 266 -1.05 -9.61 -11.20
CA ASP A 266 -0.55 -10.95 -10.83
C ASP A 266 0.68 -10.92 -9.88
N HIS A 267 1.38 -9.79 -9.87
CA HIS A 267 2.53 -9.53 -9.01
C HIS A 267 2.20 -9.51 -7.50
N VAL A 268 0.94 -9.32 -7.10
CA VAL A 268 0.54 -9.43 -5.68
C VAL A 268 0.63 -10.88 -5.22
N GLU A 269 0.13 -11.81 -6.04
CA GLU A 269 0.23 -13.26 -5.76
C GLU A 269 1.69 -13.70 -5.79
N ASP A 270 2.46 -13.29 -6.80
CA ASP A 270 3.89 -13.60 -6.89
C ASP A 270 4.65 -13.09 -5.66
N ALA A 271 4.42 -11.85 -5.23
CA ALA A 271 5.06 -11.28 -4.04
C ALA A 271 4.76 -12.10 -2.78
N LEU A 272 3.50 -12.54 -2.62
CA LEU A 272 3.09 -13.38 -1.51
C LEU A 272 3.75 -14.76 -1.58
N ILE A 273 3.66 -15.47 -2.71
CA ILE A 273 4.22 -16.81 -2.88
C ILE A 273 5.75 -16.79 -2.76
N ASP A 274 6.42 -15.83 -3.39
CA ASP A 274 7.88 -15.68 -3.35
C ASP A 274 8.37 -15.34 -1.93
N GLY A 275 7.64 -14.51 -1.20
CA GLY A 275 7.97 -14.20 0.19
C GLY A 275 7.82 -15.41 1.11
N LEU A 276 6.80 -16.24 0.88
CA LEU A 276 6.46 -17.36 1.75
C LEU A 276 7.26 -18.63 1.44
N PHE A 277 7.41 -18.98 0.15
CA PHE A 277 8.02 -20.23 -0.30
C PHE A 277 9.42 -20.06 -0.91
N GLY A 278 9.87 -18.81 -1.06
CA GLY A 278 11.22 -18.48 -1.51
C GLY A 278 11.28 -18.08 -2.97
N SER A 279 12.32 -17.34 -3.33
CA SER A 279 12.43 -16.70 -4.64
C SER A 279 12.47 -17.72 -5.80
N PRO A 280 11.85 -17.43 -6.96
CA PRO A 280 11.94 -18.30 -8.14
C PRO A 280 13.40 -18.50 -8.57
N SER A 281 13.74 -19.72 -8.96
CA SER A 281 15.07 -20.09 -9.45
C SER A 281 14.99 -21.14 -10.54
N VAL A 282 15.92 -21.12 -11.49
CA VAL A 282 16.03 -22.17 -12.50
C VAL A 282 17.22 -23.04 -12.14
N ARG A 283 17.01 -24.36 -12.02
CA ARG A 283 18.08 -25.32 -11.81
C ARG A 283 18.39 -26.08 -13.08
N PHE A 284 19.65 -26.46 -13.20
CA PHE A 284 20.16 -27.24 -14.31
C PHE A 284 20.57 -28.62 -13.80
N ARG A 285 20.00 -29.67 -14.39
CA ARG A 285 20.41 -31.06 -14.18
C ARG A 285 21.09 -31.57 -15.43
N ARG A 286 22.30 -32.11 -15.28
CA ARG A 286 22.98 -32.81 -16.38
C ARG A 286 22.51 -34.26 -16.41
N LEU A 287 21.95 -34.68 -17.53
CA LEU A 287 21.50 -36.05 -17.76
C LEU A 287 22.68 -36.96 -18.12
N ALA A 288 22.43 -38.28 -18.05
CA ALA A 288 23.46 -39.30 -18.28
C ALA A 288 24.04 -39.29 -19.71
N ASP A 289 23.26 -38.79 -20.68
CA ASP A 289 23.68 -38.59 -22.08
C ASP A 289 24.49 -37.28 -22.28
N GLY A 290 24.72 -36.53 -21.22
CA GLY A 290 25.44 -35.26 -21.22
C GLY A 290 24.58 -34.04 -21.56
N SER A 291 23.30 -34.23 -21.86
CA SER A 291 22.34 -33.16 -22.14
C SER A 291 21.92 -32.43 -20.84
N MET A 292 21.43 -31.20 -20.96
CA MET A 292 21.08 -30.35 -19.81
C MET A 292 19.57 -30.18 -19.76
N GLU A 293 18.97 -30.57 -18.64
CA GLU A 293 17.56 -30.37 -18.33
C GLU A 293 17.42 -29.17 -17.38
N THR A 294 16.58 -28.21 -17.75
CA THR A 294 16.20 -27.08 -16.89
C THR A 294 14.87 -27.39 -16.23
N TYR A 295 14.78 -27.14 -14.92
CA TYR A 295 13.51 -27.18 -14.22
C TYR A 295 13.38 -25.98 -13.27
N ASP A 296 12.15 -25.51 -13.12
CA ASP A 296 11.81 -24.45 -12.19
C ASP A 296 11.86 -24.98 -10.75
N ASP A 297 12.48 -24.20 -9.87
CA ASP A 297 12.65 -24.49 -8.45
C ASP A 297 12.52 -23.18 -7.64
N ARG A 298 12.50 -23.25 -6.32
CA ARG A 298 12.54 -22.08 -5.44
C ARG A 298 13.76 -22.12 -4.53
N THR A 299 14.34 -20.94 -4.26
CA THR A 299 15.41 -20.81 -3.28
C THR A 299 14.90 -21.09 -1.86
N ALA A 300 15.76 -21.57 -0.97
CA ALA A 300 15.39 -21.94 0.40
C ALA A 300 15.27 -20.73 1.37
N ASP A 301 14.97 -19.56 0.83
CA ASP A 301 14.93 -18.27 1.52
C ASP A 301 13.50 -17.81 1.85
N GLY A 302 12.49 -18.65 1.58
CA GLY A 302 11.10 -18.41 1.93
C GLY A 302 10.83 -18.44 3.44
N PHE A 303 9.86 -17.64 3.86
CA PHE A 303 9.46 -17.51 5.26
C PHE A 303 8.99 -18.83 5.91
N TRP A 304 8.25 -19.67 5.18
CA TRP A 304 7.78 -20.98 5.67
C TRP A 304 8.74 -22.13 5.36
N GLY A 305 9.84 -21.87 4.67
CA GLY A 305 10.75 -22.90 4.21
C GLY A 305 10.11 -23.82 3.17
N ARG A 306 10.46 -25.10 3.20
CA ARG A 306 10.03 -26.09 2.21
C ARG A 306 9.70 -27.43 2.87
N TYR A 307 9.09 -28.34 2.12
CA TYR A 307 8.87 -29.70 2.59
C TYR A 307 10.20 -30.34 3.04
N GLY A 308 10.22 -30.92 4.24
CA GLY A 308 11.42 -31.48 4.88
C GLY A 308 12.31 -30.48 5.63
N ASP A 309 12.17 -29.17 5.41
CA ASP A 309 12.79 -28.08 6.21
C ASP A 309 11.79 -26.94 6.44
N PRO A 310 10.67 -27.20 7.14
CA PRO A 310 9.64 -26.19 7.40
C PRO A 310 10.13 -25.16 8.44
N ARG A 311 9.73 -23.91 8.27
CA ARG A 311 10.07 -22.78 9.14
C ARG A 311 8.83 -22.02 9.56
N ASN A 312 8.93 -21.31 10.69
CA ASN A 312 7.87 -20.44 11.22
C ASN A 312 6.49 -21.13 11.26
N THR A 313 6.47 -22.42 11.61
CA THR A 313 5.27 -23.26 11.69
C THR A 313 4.27 -22.78 12.74
N ASN A 314 4.66 -21.84 13.60
CA ASN A 314 3.78 -21.19 14.55
C ASN A 314 2.88 -20.12 13.89
N VAL A 315 3.22 -19.65 12.69
CA VAL A 315 2.36 -18.75 11.88
C VAL A 315 1.48 -19.61 10.98
N SER A 316 0.18 -19.49 11.17
CA SER A 316 -0.84 -20.33 10.52
C SER A 316 -1.22 -19.83 9.13
N ALA A 317 -1.18 -18.52 8.92
CA ALA A 317 -1.50 -17.90 7.65
C ALA A 317 -0.88 -16.49 7.58
N VAL A 318 -0.69 -16.02 6.35
CA VAL A 318 -0.27 -14.65 6.06
C VAL A 318 -1.23 -14.07 5.04
N ALA A 319 -1.78 -12.90 5.33
CA ALA A 319 -2.58 -12.13 4.39
C ALA A 319 -1.83 -10.89 3.93
N LEU A 320 -2.01 -10.50 2.67
CA LEU A 320 -1.40 -9.33 2.06
C LEU A 320 -2.50 -8.38 1.60
N LEU A 321 -2.48 -7.16 2.10
CA LEU A 321 -3.34 -6.04 1.72
C LEU A 321 -2.52 -5.09 0.83
N PRO A 322 -2.63 -5.19 -0.51
CA PRO A 322 -1.74 -4.47 -1.43
C PRO A 322 -2.06 -2.97 -1.54
N GLU A 323 -3.25 -2.54 -1.13
CA GLU A 323 -3.66 -1.13 -1.20
C GLU A 323 -4.51 -0.77 0.03
N PRO A 324 -3.91 -0.22 1.09
CA PRO A 324 -4.64 0.08 2.34
C PRO A 324 -5.57 1.29 2.25
N ASN A 325 -5.47 2.15 1.22
CA ASN A 325 -6.23 3.41 1.13
C ASN A 325 -7.71 3.28 0.69
N LEU A 326 -8.25 2.06 0.60
CA LEU A 326 -9.63 1.69 0.24
C LEU A 326 -10.06 1.98 -1.20
N TRP A 327 -9.49 2.99 -1.86
CA TRP A 327 -9.98 3.51 -3.14
C TRP A 327 -10.05 2.47 -4.25
N LYS A 328 -9.24 1.41 -4.15
CA LYS A 328 -9.16 0.33 -5.15
C LYS A 328 -9.73 -1.00 -4.67
N LEU A 329 -10.35 -1.09 -3.49
CA LEU A 329 -10.79 -2.38 -2.93
C LEU A 329 -11.85 -3.11 -3.77
N ARG A 330 -12.58 -2.40 -4.65
CA ARG A 330 -13.51 -3.03 -5.60
C ARG A 330 -12.81 -3.59 -6.85
N ASP A 331 -11.61 -3.12 -7.17
CA ASP A 331 -10.80 -3.62 -8.30
C ASP A 331 -10.12 -4.93 -7.90
N ASP A 332 -10.41 -6.00 -8.66
CA ASP A 332 -9.90 -7.36 -8.48
C ASP A 332 -8.38 -7.42 -8.27
N ARG A 333 -7.63 -6.49 -8.88
CA ARG A 333 -6.16 -6.43 -8.82
C ARG A 333 -5.61 -5.97 -7.47
N TRP A 334 -6.43 -5.33 -6.64
CA TRP A 334 -6.01 -4.71 -5.37
C TRP A 334 -6.68 -5.34 -4.16
N ARG A 335 -7.33 -6.49 -4.35
CA ARG A 335 -7.98 -7.22 -3.27
C ARG A 335 -6.94 -7.85 -2.36
N PRO A 336 -7.22 -7.93 -1.04
CA PRO A 336 -6.36 -8.70 -0.16
C PRO A 336 -6.40 -10.17 -0.55
N ILE A 337 -5.24 -10.81 -0.45
CA ILE A 337 -5.10 -12.25 -0.65
C ILE A 337 -4.50 -12.90 0.60
N ILE A 338 -4.86 -14.15 0.87
CA ILE A 338 -4.34 -14.91 2.02
C ILE A 338 -3.66 -16.19 1.56
N ALA A 339 -2.56 -16.55 2.19
CA ALA A 339 -1.95 -17.87 2.09
C ALA A 339 -2.04 -18.57 3.45
N TYR A 340 -2.51 -19.82 3.46
CA TYR A 340 -2.49 -20.68 4.63
C TYR A 340 -1.19 -21.47 4.68
N ASN A 341 -0.51 -21.53 5.82
CA ASN A 341 0.76 -22.24 5.94
C ASN A 341 0.53 -23.76 5.89
N PRO A 342 1.01 -24.48 4.87
CA PRO A 342 0.84 -25.93 4.78
C PRO A 342 1.60 -26.69 5.87
N PHE A 343 2.57 -26.03 6.52
CA PHE A 343 3.39 -26.57 7.60
C PHE A 343 2.96 -26.04 8.98
N ALA A 344 1.81 -25.39 9.09
CA ALA A 344 1.32 -24.83 10.35
C ALA A 344 1.17 -25.91 11.42
N ARG A 345 1.69 -25.65 12.63
CA ARG A 345 1.42 -26.47 13.81
C ARG A 345 -0.06 -26.37 14.23
N ASN A 346 -0.63 -25.18 14.12
CA ASN A 346 -2.04 -24.91 14.40
C ASN A 346 -2.66 -24.34 13.12
N GLN A 347 -3.53 -25.09 12.46
CA GLN A 347 -4.17 -24.63 11.23
C GLN A 347 -5.21 -23.55 11.53
N LEU A 348 -5.27 -22.52 10.68
CA LEU A 348 -6.27 -21.47 10.77
C LEU A 348 -7.54 -21.91 10.02
N SER A 349 -8.70 -21.81 10.66
CA SER A 349 -9.98 -22.00 9.97
C SER A 349 -10.19 -20.90 8.92
N ARG A 350 -10.77 -21.27 7.77
CA ARG A 350 -11.10 -20.31 6.71
C ARG A 350 -12.14 -19.29 7.14
N ASP A 351 -13.00 -19.66 8.08
CA ASP A 351 -14.07 -18.79 8.57
C ASP A 351 -13.56 -17.59 9.37
N VAL A 352 -12.30 -17.64 9.86
CA VAL A 352 -11.70 -16.51 10.60
C VAL A 352 -11.49 -15.32 9.68
N MET A 353 -10.96 -15.54 8.49
CA MET A 353 -10.70 -14.50 7.49
C MET A 353 -10.77 -15.12 6.09
N PRO A 354 -11.97 -15.21 5.47
CA PRO A 354 -12.21 -15.99 4.27
C PRO A 354 -11.79 -15.23 3.02
N PHE A 355 -10.56 -14.73 2.94
CA PHE A 355 -10.07 -14.08 1.73
C PHE A 355 -9.74 -15.10 0.64
N PRO A 356 -9.80 -14.70 -0.65
CA PRO A 356 -9.23 -15.51 -1.72
C PRO A 356 -7.71 -15.63 -1.56
N GLY A 357 -7.10 -16.64 -2.18
CA GLY A 357 -5.65 -16.79 -2.19
C GLY A 357 -5.22 -18.25 -2.31
N PHE A 358 -4.41 -18.76 -1.38
CA PHE A 358 -3.78 -20.07 -1.48
C PHE A 358 -3.90 -20.90 -0.21
N GLY A 359 -4.20 -22.19 -0.34
CA GLY A 359 -4.31 -23.11 0.78
C GLY A 359 -4.51 -24.57 0.37
N PRO A 360 -4.61 -25.49 1.34
CA PRO A 360 -4.91 -26.90 1.05
C PRO A 360 -6.27 -27.05 0.36
N LEU A 361 -6.37 -27.69 -0.80
CA LEU A 361 -7.64 -27.85 -1.51
C LEU A 361 -8.53 -28.88 -0.79
N HIS A 362 -9.84 -28.61 -0.73
CA HIS A 362 -10.80 -29.42 0.04
C HIS A 362 -10.72 -30.91 -0.32
N GLY A 363 -10.42 -31.75 0.67
CA GLY A 363 -10.36 -33.21 0.48
C GLY A 363 -9.13 -33.73 -0.26
N SER A 364 -8.07 -32.92 -0.40
CA SER A 364 -6.80 -33.31 -1.03
C SER A 364 -5.59 -32.86 -0.21
N GLU A 365 -4.44 -33.49 -0.42
CA GLU A 365 -3.14 -33.00 0.06
C GLU A 365 -2.56 -31.90 -0.83
N GLU A 366 -3.26 -31.51 -1.90
CA GLU A 366 -2.81 -30.50 -2.85
C GLU A 366 -2.95 -29.10 -2.27
N TYR A 367 -1.98 -28.24 -2.57
CA TYR A 367 -1.97 -26.83 -2.21
C TYR A 367 -2.24 -26.00 -3.46
N GLY A 368 -3.24 -25.13 -3.44
CA GLY A 368 -3.66 -24.41 -4.63
C GLY A 368 -4.50 -23.17 -4.34
N ARG A 369 -5.04 -22.58 -5.40
CA ARG A 369 -5.90 -21.40 -5.30
C ARG A 369 -7.21 -21.73 -4.59
N ILE A 370 -7.65 -20.81 -3.73
CA ILE A 370 -8.90 -20.90 -2.98
C ILE A 370 -9.71 -19.63 -3.20
N GLU A 371 -11.02 -19.83 -3.32
CA GLU A 371 -11.99 -18.73 -3.39
C GLU A 371 -12.27 -18.14 -2.01
N GLY A 372 -12.78 -16.91 -1.99
CA GLY A 372 -13.13 -16.22 -0.75
C GLY A 372 -14.01 -15.00 -0.96
N SER A 373 -14.32 -14.33 0.14
CA SER A 373 -15.11 -13.11 0.22
C SER A 373 -14.28 -11.88 -0.10
N LEU A 374 -14.92 -10.88 -0.70
CA LEU A 374 -14.30 -9.59 -0.99
C LEU A 374 -14.23 -8.76 0.30
N LEU A 375 -13.05 -8.25 0.65
CA LEU A 375 -12.92 -7.33 1.79
C LEU A 375 -13.87 -6.14 1.66
N ALA A 376 -14.06 -5.62 0.44
CA ALA A 376 -15.00 -4.54 0.18
C ALA A 376 -16.43 -4.85 0.63
N ASP A 377 -16.91 -6.08 0.41
CA ASP A 377 -18.23 -6.50 0.88
C ASP A 377 -18.27 -6.68 2.39
N LEU A 378 -17.22 -7.27 2.96
CA LEU A 378 -17.12 -7.51 4.41
C LEU A 378 -17.16 -6.21 5.21
N VAL A 379 -16.53 -5.14 4.72
CA VAL A 379 -16.53 -3.83 5.38
C VAL A 379 -17.71 -2.93 4.97
N GLY A 380 -18.56 -3.40 4.06
CA GLY A 380 -19.73 -2.66 3.60
C GLY A 380 -19.41 -1.45 2.71
N LEU A 381 -18.34 -1.53 1.92
CA LEU A 381 -18.08 -0.52 0.89
C LEU A 381 -19.22 -0.51 -0.15
N PRO A 382 -19.61 0.67 -0.67
CA PRO A 382 -20.56 0.74 -1.79
C PRO A 382 -20.14 -0.13 -2.97
N ALA A 383 -21.12 -0.62 -3.74
CA ALA A 383 -20.87 -1.45 -4.92
C ALA A 383 -20.13 -0.66 -6.01
N GLU A 384 -20.53 0.60 -6.21
CA GLU A 384 -19.82 1.57 -7.01
C GLU A 384 -18.85 2.35 -6.12
N TRP A 385 -17.55 2.10 -6.32
CA TRP A 385 -16.51 2.71 -5.51
C TRP A 385 -15.23 2.95 -6.34
N PRO A 386 -14.66 4.17 -6.30
CA PRO A 386 -15.17 5.36 -5.60
C PRO A 386 -16.49 5.86 -6.22
N PRO A 387 -17.34 6.58 -5.46
CA PRO A 387 -18.50 7.28 -6.02
C PRO A 387 -18.05 8.27 -7.12
N GLU A 388 -18.97 8.66 -8.00
CA GLU A 388 -18.68 9.72 -8.97
C GLU A 388 -18.48 11.08 -8.27
N ASP A 389 -17.67 11.94 -8.89
CA ASP A 389 -17.63 13.36 -8.53
C ASP A 389 -18.87 14.04 -9.12
N ASP A 390 -19.68 14.67 -8.25
CA ASP A 390 -20.79 15.54 -8.67
C ASP A 390 -20.32 16.83 -9.38
#